data_AF-A0A0F8WKL4-F1
#
_entry.id   AF-A0A0F8WKL4-F1
#
_cell.length_a   1.000
_cell.length_b   1.000
_cell.length_c   1.000
_cell.angle_alpha   90.00
_cell.angle_beta   90.00
_cell.angle_gamma   90.00
#
_symmetry.space_group_name_H-M   'P 1'
#
loop_
_entity.id
_entity.type
_entity.pdbx_description
1 polymer ?
#
loop_
_entity_poly.entity_id
_entity_poly.type
_entity_poly.pdbx_seq_one_letter_code
_entity_poly.pdbx_strand_id
1 'polypeptide(L)'
;DIGMAQSLKQQVIELPTVFLFDWYPGGVGLSDRLFEKKHEILQASLQRVEECPCRDGCPSCVGPEMRNKENSKLFFKNVIGGEIYLVKDDG
;
A
#
# COMPACT_ATOMS: atom_id res chain seq x y z
N ASP A 1 -7.20 -5.49 11.95
CA ASP A 1 -5.87 -5.92 12.43
C ASP A 1 -4.78 -4.92 12.05
N ILE A 2 -4.64 -4.60 10.76
CA ILE A 2 -3.80 -3.48 10.28
C ILE A 2 -4.64 -2.21 10.15
N GLY A 3 -4.14 -1.10 10.67
CA GLY A 3 -4.64 0.26 10.47
C GLY A 3 -3.86 1.01 9.38
N MET A 4 -4.47 2.08 8.87
CA MET A 4 -3.87 3.00 7.91
C MET A 4 -4.04 4.44 8.39
N ALA A 5 -3.00 5.25 8.24
CA ALA A 5 -3.09 6.71 8.36
C ALA A 5 -2.35 7.37 7.19
N GLN A 6 -2.67 8.63 6.92
CA GLN A 6 -2.03 9.39 5.85
C GLN A 6 -1.63 10.78 6.34
N SER A 7 -0.51 11.28 5.84
CA SER A 7 -0.06 12.65 6.03
C SER A 7 0.35 13.25 4.69
N LEU A 8 -0.12 14.46 4.39
CA LEU A 8 0.31 15.21 3.19
C LEU A 8 1.73 15.75 3.32
N LYS A 9 2.22 15.89 4.56
CA LYS A 9 3.59 16.31 4.86
C LYS A 9 4.01 15.70 6.20
N GLN A 10 4.80 14.64 6.15
CA GLN A 10 5.36 14.01 7.34
C GLN A 10 6.42 14.92 7.98
N GLN A 11 6.46 14.99 9.32
CA GLN A 11 7.27 15.98 10.04
C GLN A 11 8.79 15.82 9.85
N VAL A 12 9.28 14.60 9.62
CA VAL A 12 10.72 14.30 9.54
C VAL A 12 11.20 14.38 8.10
N ILE A 13 10.55 13.65 7.19
CA ILE A 13 10.99 13.57 5.78
C ILE A 13 10.33 14.62 4.88
N GLU A 14 9.35 15.38 5.38
CA GLU A 14 8.62 16.44 4.66
C GLU A 14 7.93 15.99 3.36
N LEU A 15 7.68 14.70 3.19
CA LEU A 15 6.99 14.12 2.03
C LEU A 15 5.58 13.63 2.41
N PRO A 16 4.67 13.50 1.42
CA PRO A 16 3.44 12.73 1.60
C PRO A 16 3.77 11.30 2.02
N THR A 17 3.06 10.78 3.01
CA THR A 17 3.36 9.46 3.59
C THR A 17 2.07 8.75 3.98
N VAL A 18 1.99 7.47 3.64
CA VAL A 18 0.97 6.55 4.12
C VAL A 18 1.62 5.61 5.13
N PHE A 19 0.95 5.43 6.27
CA PHE A 19 1.39 4.59 7.37
C PHE A 19 0.53 3.34 7.43
N LEU A 20 1.16 2.19 7.65
CA LEU A 20 0.51 0.92 7.95
C LEU A 20 1.02 0.45 9.30
N PHE A 21 0.12 0.15 10.23
CA PHE A 21 0.47 -0.20 11.61
C PHE A 21 -0.49 -1.22 12.20
N ASP A 22 -0.06 -1.93 13.23
CA ASP A 22 -0.95 -2.81 13.98
C ASP A 22 -1.92 -1.97 14.82
N TRP A 23 -3.22 -2.17 14.64
CA TRP A 23 -4.23 -1.41 15.40
C TRP A 23 -4.29 -1.83 16.88
N TYR A 24 -3.80 -3.03 17.21
CA TYR A 24 -3.77 -3.55 18.56
C TYR A 24 -2.68 -2.87 19.40
N PRO A 25 -2.99 -2.35 20.61
CA PRO A 25 -2.00 -1.79 21.51
C PRO A 25 -0.86 -2.77 21.81
N GLY A 26 0.38 -2.28 21.72
CA GLY A 26 1.59 -3.10 21.88
C GLY A 26 2.05 -3.83 20.61
N GLY A 27 1.24 -3.82 19.55
CA GLY A 27 1.55 -4.51 18.29
C GLY A 27 1.49 -6.03 18.42
N VAL A 28 1.11 -6.69 17.33
CA VAL A 28 1.08 -8.16 17.24
C VAL A 28 2.05 -8.69 16.16
N GLY A 29 2.80 -7.79 15.51
CA GLY A 29 3.82 -8.07 14.50
C GLY A 29 3.25 -8.30 13.10
N LEU A 30 2.03 -7.83 12.80
CA LEU A 30 1.45 -8.01 11.46
C LEU A 30 2.05 -7.00 10.47
N SER A 31 2.22 -5.74 10.88
CA SER A 31 2.90 -4.72 10.07
C SER A 31 4.34 -5.10 9.75
N ASP A 32 5.05 -5.71 10.71
CA ASP A 32 6.41 -6.22 10.51
C ASP A 32 6.46 -7.30 9.42
N ARG A 33 5.62 -8.33 9.56
CA ARG A 33 5.52 -9.40 8.56
C ARG A 33 5.10 -8.87 7.20
N LEU A 34 4.19 -7.89 7.17
CA LEU A 34 3.78 -7.22 5.94
C LEU A 34 4.98 -6.52 5.29
N PHE A 35 5.83 -5.85 6.06
CA PHE A 35 7.03 -5.20 5.53
C PHE A 35 8.09 -6.21 5.04
N GLU A 36 8.26 -7.34 5.73
CA GLU A 36 9.13 -8.44 5.27
C GLU A 36 8.64 -9.02 3.95
N LYS A 37 7.33 -9.19 3.80
CA LYS A 37 6.66 -9.76 2.62
C LYS A 37 6.24 -8.73 1.58
N LYS A 38 6.62 -7.46 1.74
CA LYS A 38 6.09 -6.34 0.94
C LYS A 38 6.17 -6.57 -0.56
N HIS A 39 7.28 -7.11 -1.07
CA HIS A 39 7.45 -7.32 -2.50
C HIS A 39 6.47 -8.35 -3.05
N GLU A 40 6.31 -9.48 -2.36
CA GLU A 40 5.35 -10.55 -2.72
C GLU A 40 3.91 -10.02 -2.71
N ILE A 41 3.55 -9.26 -1.66
CA ILE A 41 2.22 -8.66 -1.51
C ILE A 41 1.93 -7.65 -2.62
N LEU A 42 2.89 -6.77 -2.94
CA LEU A 42 2.72 -5.75 -3.99
C LEU A 42 2.59 -6.38 -5.37
N GLN A 43 3.38 -7.40 -5.69
CA GLN A 43 3.28 -8.14 -6.95
C GLN A 43 1.93 -8.84 -7.08
N ALA A 44 1.50 -9.55 -6.03
CA ALA A 44 0.19 -10.19 -6.02
C ALA A 44 -0.96 -9.18 -6.16
N SER A 45 -0.82 -8.00 -5.54
CA SER A 45 -1.81 -6.92 -5.66
C SER A 45 -1.86 -6.34 -7.08
N LEU A 46 -0.71 -6.09 -7.71
CA LEU A 46 -0.63 -5.67 -9.10
C LEU A 46 -1.27 -6.70 -10.03
N GLN A 47 -0.91 -7.98 -9.88
CA GLN A 47 -1.49 -9.08 -10.65
C GLN A 47 -3.02 -9.10 -10.50
N ARG A 48 -3.53 -8.94 -9.26
CA ARG A 48 -4.97 -8.91 -8.99
C ARG A 48 -5.69 -7.79 -9.73
N VAL A 49 -5.07 -6.61 -9.83
CA VAL A 49 -5.60 -5.49 -10.61
C VAL A 49 -5.56 -5.82 -12.10
N GLU A 50 -4.45 -6.32 -12.61
CA GLU A 50 -4.27 -6.63 -14.04
C GLU A 50 -5.28 -7.67 -14.54
N GLU A 51 -5.43 -8.78 -13.81
CA GLU A 51 -6.34 -9.89 -14.14
C GLU A 51 -7.83 -9.55 -13.96
N CYS A 52 -8.16 -8.48 -13.25
CA CYS A 52 -9.56 -8.10 -13.06
C CYS A 52 -10.21 -7.72 -14.41
N PRO A 53 -11.36 -8.32 -14.80
CA PRO A 53 -11.95 -8.06 -16.12
C PRO A 53 -12.63 -6.68 -16.25
N CYS A 54 -12.77 -5.92 -15.17
CA CYS A 54 -13.40 -4.61 -15.19
C CYS A 54 -12.52 -3.58 -15.94
N ARG A 55 -13.14 -2.76 -16.80
CA ARG A 55 -12.44 -1.73 -17.58
C ARG A 55 -11.78 -0.68 -16.68
N ASP A 56 -12.56 -0.07 -15.80
CA ASP A 56 -12.14 1.08 -14.99
C ASP A 56 -11.78 0.66 -13.53
N GLY A 57 -11.90 -0.64 -13.21
CA GLY A 57 -11.69 -1.21 -11.87
C GLY A 57 -13.00 -1.47 -11.12
N CYS A 58 -12.92 -2.22 -10.03
CA CYS A 58 -14.05 -2.52 -9.14
C CYS A 58 -13.60 -2.49 -7.67
N PRO A 59 -14.55 -2.42 -6.70
CA PRO A 59 -14.21 -2.31 -5.28
C PRO A 59 -13.30 -3.44 -4.77
N SER A 60 -13.34 -4.59 -5.42
CA SER A 60 -12.55 -5.77 -5.05
C SER A 60 -11.10 -5.75 -5.58
N CYS A 61 -10.78 -4.96 -6.60
CA CYS A 61 -9.42 -4.91 -7.16
C CYS A 61 -8.70 -3.58 -6.91
N VAL A 62 -9.40 -2.44 -7.04
CA VAL A 62 -8.82 -1.10 -6.85
C VAL A 62 -9.23 -0.45 -5.53
N GLY A 63 -10.05 -1.14 -4.74
CA GLY A 63 -10.63 -0.58 -3.52
C GLY A 63 -11.91 0.23 -3.77
N PRO A 64 -12.58 0.65 -2.70
CA PRO A 64 -13.90 1.28 -2.76
C PRO A 64 -13.87 2.72 -3.29
N GLU A 65 -12.74 3.40 -3.14
CA GLU A 65 -12.61 4.81 -3.53
C GLU A 65 -12.19 4.95 -4.99
N MET A 66 -12.86 5.87 -5.70
CA MET A 66 -12.56 6.32 -7.06
C MET A 66 -11.93 5.24 -7.97
N ARG A 67 -12.79 4.37 -8.54
CA ARG A 67 -12.40 3.27 -9.42
C ARG A 67 -11.52 3.77 -10.57
N ASN A 68 -10.22 3.51 -10.49
CA ASN A 68 -9.26 3.86 -11.52
C ASN A 68 -8.18 2.79 -11.66
N LYS A 69 -8.45 1.82 -12.54
CA LYS A 69 -7.56 0.70 -12.82
C LYS A 69 -6.16 1.13 -13.27
N GLU A 70 -6.04 2.13 -14.13
CA GLU A 70 -4.74 2.56 -14.66
C GLU A 70 -3.89 3.23 -13.58
N ASN A 71 -4.47 4.11 -12.76
CA ASN A 71 -3.75 4.73 -11.65
C ASN A 71 -3.32 3.69 -10.61
N SER A 72 -4.16 2.70 -10.31
CA SER A 72 -3.78 1.61 -9.39
C SER A 72 -2.59 0.80 -9.91
N LYS A 73 -2.56 0.46 -11.21
CA LYS A 73 -1.40 -0.21 -11.82
C LYS A 73 -0.15 0.66 -11.73
N LEU A 74 -0.25 1.94 -12.05
CA LEU A 74 0.88 2.86 -12.01
C LEU A 74 1.42 2.99 -10.57
N PHE A 75 0.54 3.13 -9.59
CA PHE A 75 0.91 3.15 -8.18
C PHE A 75 1.75 1.91 -7.82
N PHE A 76 1.24 0.69 -8.07
CA PHE A 76 1.98 -0.52 -7.74
C PHE A 76 3.32 -0.61 -8.47
N LYS A 77 3.36 -0.25 -9.77
CA LYS A 77 4.61 -0.24 -10.56
C LYS A 77 5.64 0.72 -9.99
N ASN A 78 5.23 1.92 -9.57
CA ASN A 78 6.12 2.91 -8.99
C ASN A 78 6.66 2.49 -7.61
N VAL A 79 5.81 1.86 -6.78
CA VAL A 79 6.26 1.28 -5.50
C VAL A 79 7.25 0.14 -5.73
N ILE A 80 6.95 -0.78 -6.65
CA ILE A 80 7.81 -1.93 -6.97
C ILE A 80 9.13 -1.46 -7.60
N GLY A 81 9.07 -0.45 -8.48
CA GLY A 81 10.23 0.14 -9.16
C GLY A 81 11.10 1.02 -8.27
N GLY A 82 10.69 1.28 -7.03
CA GLY A 82 11.44 2.07 -6.06
C GLY A 82 11.32 3.59 -6.24
N GLU A 83 10.38 4.06 -7.05
CA GLU A 83 10.04 5.50 -7.14
C GLU A 83 9.29 5.97 -5.90
N ILE A 84 8.56 5.05 -5.25
CA ILE A 84 7.92 5.28 -3.95
C ILE A 84 8.65 4.42 -2.92
N TYR A 85 9.23 5.06 -1.92
CA TYR A 85 10.03 4.41 -0.89
C TYR A 85 9.15 3.75 0.17
N LEU A 86 9.49 2.51 0.53
CA LEU A 86 8.91 1.81 1.67
C LEU A 86 9.94 1.74 2.78
N VAL A 87 9.63 2.39 3.89
CA VAL A 87 10.49 2.46 5.06
C VAL A 87 9.81 1.73 6.20
N LYS A 88 10.59 0.96 6.96
CA LYS A 88 10.14 0.42 8.24
C LYS A 88 10.50 1.43 9.32
N ASP A 89 9.50 1.78 10.13
CA ASP A 89 9.73 2.55 11.34
C ASP A 89 10.04 1.58 12.48
N ASP A 90 11.28 1.61 12.99
CA ASP A 90 11.73 0.74 14.08
C ASP A 90 11.55 1.39 15.47
N GLY A 91 10.96 2.59 15.55
CA GLY A 91 10.73 3.33 16.80
C GLY A 91 11.86 4.26 17.19
#